data_AF-A0A6B9W3D9-F1
#
_entry.id   AF-A0A6B9W3D9-F1
#
_cell.length_a   1.000
_cell.length_b   1.000
_cell.length_c   1.000
_cell.angle_alpha   90.00
_cell.angle_beta   90.00
_cell.angle_gamma   90.00
#
_symmetry.space_group_name_H-M   'P 1'
#
loop_
_entity.id
_entity.type
_entity.pdbx_description
1 polymer ?
#
loop_
_entity_poly.entity_id
_entity_poly.type
_entity_poly.pdbx_seq_one_letter_code
_entity_poly.pdbx_strand_id
1 'polypeptide(L)' 'TIVLDLGTGAGLDVLISARRVSPFGHAYGVDMTDEMLALASANREKAGVTNATFLKGTIENVPLADASVDVVISNCVINL' A
#
# COMPACT_ATOMS: atom_id res chain seq x y z
N THR A 1 -1.76 8.99 10.93
CA THR A 1 -2.68 8.31 10.01
C THR A 1 -1.98 7.20 9.29
N ILE A 2 -2.48 5.99 9.43
CA ILE A 2 -2.05 4.78 8.72
C ILE A 2 -3.07 4.45 7.65
N VAL A 3 -2.62 4.37 6.40
CA VAL A 3 -3.47 4.06 5.23
C VAL A 3 -3.10 2.68 4.69
N LEU A 4 -4.10 1.88 4.33
CA LEU A 4 -3.93 0.61 3.62
C LEU A 4 -4.61 0.66 2.25
N ASP A 5 -3.87 0.31 1.20
CA ASP A 5 -4.38 0.08 -0.15
C ASP A 5 -4.47 -1.42 -0.45
N LEU A 6 -5.67 -1.87 -0.81
CA LEU A 6 -5.96 -3.26 -1.14
C LEU A 6 -5.83 -3.48 -2.65
N GLY A 7 -4.88 -4.33 -3.05
CA GLY A 7 -4.57 -4.62 -4.45
C GLY A 7 -3.84 -3.45 -5.11
N THR A 8 -2.67 -3.12 -4.55
CA THR A 8 -1.96 -1.88 -4.83
C THR A 8 -1.32 -1.79 -6.22
N GLY A 9 -1.15 -2.93 -6.91
CA GLY A 9 -0.50 -2.98 -8.21
C GLY A 9 0.88 -2.30 -8.18
N ALA A 10 1.11 -1.39 -9.11
CA ALA A 10 2.37 -0.64 -9.22
C ALA A 10 2.56 0.47 -8.14
N GLY A 11 1.64 0.59 -7.17
CA GLY A 11 1.81 1.39 -5.96
C GLY A 11 1.43 2.86 -6.04
N LEU A 12 0.77 3.34 -7.10
CA LEU A 12 0.49 4.77 -7.29
C LEU A 12 -0.32 5.37 -6.14
N ASP A 13 -1.42 4.73 -5.74
CA ASP A 13 -2.32 5.25 -4.70
C ASP A 13 -1.66 5.25 -3.32
N VAL A 14 -0.80 4.26 -3.03
CA VAL A 14 0.03 4.23 -1.82
C VAL A 14 1.03 5.39 -1.81
N LEU A 15 1.71 5.66 -2.92
CA LEU A 15 2.69 6.75 -2.99
C LEU A 15 2.04 8.13 -2.85
N ILE A 16 0.86 8.31 -3.43
CA ILE A 16 0.06 9.53 -3.25
C ILE A 16 -0.39 9.65 -1.79
N SER A 17 -0.85 8.57 -1.19
CA SER A 17 -1.30 8.53 0.21
C SER A 17 -0.15 8.84 1.18
N ALA A 18 1.02 8.26 0.97
CA ALA A 18 2.23 8.49 1.78
C ALA A 18 2.63 9.97 1.83
N ARG A 19 2.37 10.74 0.77
CA ARG A 19 2.62 12.19 0.73
C ARG A 19 1.54 13.04 1.41
N ARG A 20 0.37 12.47 1.69
CA ARG A 20 -0.81 13.17 2.23
C ARG A 20 -1.14 12.83 3.68
N VAL A 21 -0.62 11.71 4.19
CA VAL A 21 -0.77 11.35 5.60
C VAL A 21 -0.07 12.37 6.51
N SER A 22 -0.45 12.35 7.79
CA SER A 22 0.20 13.15 8.85
C SER A 22 1.74 12.98 8.85
N PRO A 23 2.51 13.89 9.45
CA PRO A 23 3.99 13.80 9.48
C PRO A 23 4.57 12.48 10.00
N PHE A 24 3.87 11.78 10.90
CA PHE A 24 4.24 10.45 11.41
C PHE A 24 3.37 9.32 10.84
N GLY A 25 2.68 9.58 9.74
CA GLY A 25 1.82 8.62 9.06
C GLY A 25 2.59 7.75 8.07
N HIS A 26 1.95 6.65 7.69
CA HIS A 26 2.52 5.65 6.80
C HIS A 26 1.46 5.10 5.86
N ALA A 27 1.85 4.72 4.66
CA ALA A 27 0.97 4.05 3.71
C ALA A 27 1.47 2.63 3.42
N TYR A 28 0.56 1.67 3.51
CA TYR A 28 0.78 0.28 3.17
C TYR A 28 0.04 -0.06 1.89
N GLY A 29 0.65 -0.84 1.02
CA GLY A 29 -0.03 -1.49 -0.10
C GLY A 29 0.12 -2.99 -0.02
N VAL A 30 -0.95 -3.73 -0.27
CA VAL A 30 -0.93 -5.19 -0.38
C VAL A 30 -1.15 -5.60 -1.83
N ASP A 31 -0.28 -6.46 -2.35
CA ASP A 31 -0.47 -7.12 -3.64
C ASP A 31 -0.02 -8.60 -3.56
N MET A 32 -0.64 -9.44 -4.38
CA MET A 32 -0.38 -10.87 -4.39
C MET A 32 0.77 -11.27 -5.31
N THR A 33 1.23 -10.39 -6.22
CA THR A 33 2.22 -10.75 -7.24
C THR A 33 3.59 -10.14 -6.95
N ASP A 34 4.67 -10.92 -7.09
CA ASP A 34 6.03 -10.42 -6.84
C ASP A 34 6.43 -9.36 -7.88
N GLU A 35 5.90 -9.47 -9.09
CA GLU A 35 6.10 -8.52 -10.17
C GLU A 35 5.58 -7.12 -9.81
N MET A 36 4.33 -7.02 -9.32
CA MET A 36 3.77 -5.73 -8.92
C MET A 36 4.50 -5.14 -7.71
N LEU A 37 4.87 -5.98 -6.72
CA LEU A 37 5.63 -5.51 -5.55
C LEU A 37 7.03 -5.01 -5.92
N ALA A 38 7.71 -5.66 -6.86
CA ALA A 38 8.99 -5.21 -7.37
C ALA A 38 8.85 -3.85 -8.11
N LEU A 39 7.82 -3.73 -8.96
CA LEU A 39 7.53 -2.49 -9.67
C LEU A 39 7.16 -1.35 -8.71
N ALA A 40 6.31 -1.61 -7.73
CA ALA A 40 5.91 -0.65 -6.70
C ALA A 40 7.10 -0.18 -5.87
N SER A 41 7.97 -1.11 -5.47
CA SER A 41 9.21 -0.79 -4.74
C SER A 41 10.15 0.10 -5.55
N ALA A 42 10.34 -0.19 -6.85
CA ALA A 42 11.13 0.66 -7.74
C ALA A 42 10.49 2.05 -7.93
N ASN A 43 9.17 2.14 -8.00
CA ASN A 43 8.45 3.41 -8.08
C ASN A 43 8.59 4.24 -6.80
N ARG A 44 8.56 3.60 -5.63
CA ARG A 44 8.81 4.25 -4.33
C ARG A 44 10.20 4.87 -4.26
N GLU A 45 11.21 4.13 -4.69
CA GLU A 45 12.60 4.62 -4.74
C GLU A 45 12.71 5.82 -5.67
N LYS A 46 12.20 5.71 -6.91
CA LYS A 46 12.18 6.81 -7.87
C LYS A 46 11.42 8.04 -7.36
N ALA A 47 10.35 7.83 -6.59
CA ALA A 47 9.52 8.90 -6.04
C ALA A 47 10.11 9.55 -4.78
N GLY A 48 11.21 9.02 -4.23
CA GLY A 48 11.84 9.50 -2.99
C GLY A 48 10.95 9.37 -1.76
N VAL A 49 10.01 8.41 -1.76
CA VAL A 49 9.04 8.24 -0.66
C VAL A 49 9.59 7.22 0.33
N THR A 50 9.71 7.62 1.60
CA THR A 50 10.30 6.79 2.67
C THR A 50 9.26 6.14 3.58
N ASN A 51 8.04 6.68 3.64
CA ASN A 51 6.94 6.24 4.50
C ASN A 51 5.87 5.44 3.72
N ALA A 52 6.33 4.58 2.82
CA ALA A 52 5.49 3.64 2.09
C ALA A 52 6.09 2.23 2.16
N THR A 53 5.25 1.21 2.39
CA THR A 53 5.67 -0.20 2.43
C THR A 53 4.72 -1.07 1.61
N PHE A 54 5.29 -1.92 0.77
CA PHE A 54 4.53 -2.90 -0.02
C PHE A 54 4.69 -4.28 0.59
N LEU A 55 3.57 -4.94 0.82
CA LEU A 55 3.47 -6.22 1.52
C LEU A 55 2.92 -7.27 0.57
N LYS A 56 3.54 -8.45 0.58
CA LYS A 56 3.03 -9.63 -0.12
C LYS A 56 1.86 -10.22 0.65
N GLY A 57 0.71 -10.33 0.00
CA GLY A 57 -0.48 -10.93 0.59
C GLY A 57 -1.68 -10.86 -0.35
N THR A 58 -2.81 -11.38 0.10
CA THR A 58 -4.10 -11.18 -0.59
C THR A 58 -4.98 -10.26 0.24
N ILE A 59 -6.05 -9.73 -0.35
CA ILE A 59 -6.93 -8.78 0.36
C ILE A 59 -7.78 -9.47 1.45
N GLU A 60 -7.93 -10.79 1.37
CA GLU A 60 -8.58 -11.64 2.37
C GLU A 60 -7.66 -12.00 3.55
N ASN A 61 -6.34 -11.90 3.36
CA ASN A 61 -5.34 -12.23 4.37
C ASN A 61 -4.23 -11.17 4.40
N VAL A 62 -4.60 -9.97 4.88
CA VAL A 62 -3.72 -8.82 4.99
C VAL A 62 -2.67 -9.06 6.09
N PRO A 63 -1.35 -8.95 5.79
CA PRO A 63 -0.28 -9.19 6.74
C PRO A 63 -0.01 -7.97 7.65
N LEU A 64 -1.05 -7.49 8.33
CA LEU A 64 -1.00 -6.41 9.32
C LEU A 64 -1.71 -6.85 10.60
N ALA A 65 -1.36 -6.23 11.72
CA ALA A 65 -2.02 -6.51 12.99
C ALA A 65 -3.47 -6.00 12.99
N ASP A 66 -4.33 -6.63 13.80
CA ASP A 66 -5.70 -6.18 14.02
C ASP A 66 -5.73 -4.72 14.53
N ALA A 67 -6.76 -3.98 14.13
CA ALA A 67 -7.00 -2.59 14.56
C ALA A 67 -5.80 -1.63 14.37
N SER A 68 -4.97 -1.85 13.33
CA SER A 68 -3.73 -1.09 13.09
C SER A 68 -3.83 -0.01 11.99
N VAL A 69 -4.95 0.08 11.28
CA VAL A 69 -5.13 0.97 10.12
C VAL A 69 -6.27 1.95 10.36
N ASP A 70 -6.06 3.22 10.04
CA ASP A 70 -7.06 4.28 10.21
C ASP A 70 -7.99 4.37 8.99
N VAL A 71 -7.47 4.13 7.78
CA VAL A 71 -8.20 4.26 6.50
C VAL A 71 -7.81 3.15 5.55
N VAL A 72 -8.81 2.54 4.91
CA VAL A 72 -8.62 1.55 3.83
C VAL A 72 -9.10 2.15 2.52
N ILE A 73 -8.31 1.99 1.46
CA ILE A 73 -8.67 2.32 0.08
C ILE A 73 -8.55 1.07 -0.80
N SER A 74 -9.30 1.04 -1.89
CA SER A 74 -9.35 -0.07 -2.83
C SER A 74 -9.91 0.41 -4.16
N ASN A 75 -9.39 -0.09 -5.27
CA ASN A 75 -9.94 0.17 -6.61
C ASN A 75 -10.10 -1.12 -7.41
N CYS A 76 -11.35 -1.46 -7.78
CA CYS A 76 -11.71 -2.57 -8.68
C CYS A 76 -11.31 -4.00 -8.27
N VAL A 77 -10.76 -4.23 -7.08
CA VAL A 77 -10.26 -5.56 -6.66
C VAL A 77 -11.27 -6.40 -5.87
N ILE A 78 -12.36 -5.80 -5.39
CA ILE A 78 -13.33 -6.48 -4.50
C ILE A 78 -14.17 -7.53 -5.22
N ASN A 79 -14.36 -7.40 -6.53
CA ASN A 79 -15.25 -8.26 -7.33
C ASN A 79 -14.48 -9.33 -8.13
N LEU A 80 -13.21 -9.58 -7.81
CA LEU A 80 -12.34 -10.57 -8.44
C LEU A 80 -12.19 -11.78 -7.53
#